data_AF-A0A9E3KQF2-F1
#
_entry.id   AF-A0A9E3KQF2-F1
#
_cell.length_a   1.000
_cell.length_b   1.000
_cell.length_c   1.000
_cell.angle_alpha   90.00
_cell.angle_beta   90.00
_cell.angle_gamma   90.00
#
_symmetry.space_group_name_H-M   'P 1'
#
loop_
_entity.id
_entity.type
_entity.pdbx_description
1 polymer ?
#
loop_
_entity_poly.entity_id
_entity_poly.type
_entity_poly.pdbx_seq_one_letter_code
_entity_poly.pdbx_strand_id
1 'polypeptide(L)'
;MSKKYNVFGIGNALVDIVTEVDDQFLKSHNIEKGLMTLVDEEHQTRVFNAIQNSVSNKQCGGSAANSVIAVSQFGGTSFYSCKVANDELGHFYMKDLIANGVETNLRKEILENGITGKCLVMTTADASRTMNTFLGITSNYSRAEIKEEALKDSQYLYMEGYLVTSENGLDAMKHAKNLAETNGVKTALTFSDPSMVKYFKEQMQSVVGACVDLLFCNEEEAMLYTGKDNLQEAREQLKHDAKRFVITLGKNGAMIFDGDTFIDIEPYKVQAIDTNGAGDLFAGAFLYGITNGHSFADAGKLASLASSKVVTQFGPRLEWHQAKEILNKLNKVY
;
A
#
# COMPACT_ATOMS: atom_id res chain seq x y z
N MET A 1 -18.36 11.77 19.15
CA MET A 1 -18.76 12.02 17.75
C MET A 1 -18.21 10.89 16.89
N SER A 2 -18.96 10.38 15.93
CA SER A 2 -18.45 9.40 14.96
C SER A 2 -17.38 10.07 14.09
N LYS A 3 -16.22 9.43 13.93
CA LYS A 3 -15.16 9.89 13.02
C LYS A 3 -15.70 9.89 11.58
N LYS A 4 -15.41 10.91 10.78
CA LYS A 4 -15.81 11.00 9.37
C LYS A 4 -15.19 9.90 8.51
N TYR A 5 -13.89 9.61 8.72
CA TYR A 5 -13.18 8.63 7.90
C TYR A 5 -12.88 7.35 8.68
N ASN A 6 -13.00 6.21 8.00
CA ASN A 6 -12.49 4.95 8.52
C ASN A 6 -10.94 4.98 8.53
N VAL A 7 -10.32 5.40 7.42
CA VAL A 7 -8.86 5.37 7.26
C VAL A 7 -8.34 6.64 6.61
N PHE A 8 -7.31 7.23 7.23
CA PHE A 8 -6.46 8.26 6.64
C PHE A 8 -5.13 7.64 6.24
N GLY A 9 -4.79 7.63 4.96
CA GLY A 9 -3.53 7.10 4.44
C GLY A 9 -2.50 8.21 4.18
N ILE A 10 -1.22 7.88 4.38
CA ILE A 10 -0.08 8.65 3.87
C ILE A 10 0.85 7.73 3.09
N GLY A 11 1.40 8.22 1.98
CA GLY A 11 2.34 7.46 1.16
C GLY A 11 2.76 8.18 -0.12
N ASN A 12 3.57 7.47 -0.90
CA ASN A 12 4.05 7.89 -2.19
C ASN A 12 2.96 7.79 -3.25
N ALA A 13 2.71 8.88 -3.96
CA ALA A 13 1.82 8.88 -5.12
C ALA A 13 2.62 8.60 -6.39
N LEU A 14 2.40 7.42 -6.97
CA LEU A 14 3.02 6.98 -8.21
C LEU A 14 1.94 6.67 -9.24
N VAL A 15 2.04 7.19 -10.46
CA VAL A 15 1.21 6.66 -11.55
C VAL A 15 1.80 5.34 -12.01
N ASP A 16 1.04 4.26 -11.85
CA ASP A 16 1.40 2.95 -12.37
C ASP A 16 1.08 2.93 -13.87
N ILE A 17 2.06 2.57 -14.68
CA ILE A 17 1.97 2.48 -16.13
C ILE A 17 2.33 1.05 -16.51
N VAL A 18 1.31 0.25 -16.80
CA VAL A 18 1.47 -1.16 -17.12
C VAL A 18 1.60 -1.33 -18.63
N THR A 19 2.64 -2.03 -19.05
CA THR A 19 2.87 -2.42 -20.44
C THR A 19 3.44 -3.83 -20.53
N GLU A 20 3.10 -4.52 -21.60
CA GLU A 20 3.80 -5.72 -22.01
C GLU A 20 5.10 -5.35 -22.73
N VAL A 21 6.17 -6.10 -22.45
CA VAL A 21 7.48 -6.01 -23.13
C VAL A 21 8.05 -7.39 -23.35
N ASP A 22 9.05 -7.53 -24.22
CA ASP A 22 9.81 -8.77 -24.36
C ASP A 22 11.13 -8.73 -23.57
N ASP A 23 11.78 -9.89 -23.41
CA ASP A 23 13.06 -9.98 -22.70
C ASP A 23 14.18 -9.19 -23.42
N GLN A 24 14.04 -8.93 -24.73
CA GLN A 24 15.00 -8.16 -25.50
C GLN A 24 14.91 -6.66 -25.20
N PHE A 25 13.70 -6.16 -24.95
CA PHE A 25 13.44 -4.80 -24.48
C PHE A 25 14.14 -4.56 -23.15
N LEU A 26 13.95 -5.45 -22.17
CA LEU A 26 14.60 -5.35 -20.85
C LEU A 26 16.12 -5.32 -20.99
N LYS A 27 16.69 -6.25 -21.77
CA LYS A 27 18.14 -6.32 -22.02
C LYS A 27 18.68 -5.07 -22.71
N SER A 28 18.00 -4.58 -23.76
CA SER A 28 18.45 -3.40 -24.51
C SER A 28 18.38 -2.10 -23.71
N HIS A 29 17.58 -2.07 -22.64
CA HIS A 29 17.43 -0.91 -21.77
C HIS A 29 18.19 -1.03 -20.43
N ASN A 30 18.97 -2.09 -20.24
CA ASN A 30 19.68 -2.43 -18.99
C ASN A 30 18.74 -2.54 -17.79
N ILE A 31 17.60 -3.19 -17.98
CA ILE A 31 16.59 -3.42 -16.94
C ILE A 31 16.69 -4.87 -16.47
N GLU A 32 16.95 -5.07 -15.18
CA GLU A 32 17.03 -6.39 -14.59
C GLU A 32 15.62 -6.96 -14.35
N LYS A 33 15.37 -8.15 -14.92
CA LYS A 33 14.06 -8.78 -14.92
C LYS A 33 13.64 -9.23 -13.51
N GLY A 34 12.37 -9.02 -13.18
CA GLY A 34 11.76 -9.55 -11.95
C GLY A 34 12.00 -8.70 -10.70
N LEU A 35 12.64 -7.55 -10.82
CA LEU A 35 12.97 -6.66 -9.71
C LEU A 35 12.17 -5.36 -9.74
N MET A 36 12.06 -4.73 -8.58
CA MET A 36 11.75 -3.30 -8.47
C MET A 36 13.04 -2.52 -8.32
N THR A 37 13.25 -1.56 -9.21
CA THR A 37 14.44 -0.72 -9.23
C THR A 37 14.03 0.74 -9.18
N LEU A 38 14.61 1.49 -8.24
CA LEU A 38 14.54 2.94 -8.25
C LEU A 38 15.42 3.47 -9.40
N VAL A 39 14.86 4.37 -10.20
CA VAL A 39 15.54 4.95 -11.37
C VAL A 39 15.47 6.46 -11.33
N ASP A 40 16.40 7.13 -12.00
CA ASP A 40 16.39 8.57 -12.18
C ASP A 40 15.43 9.01 -13.31
N GLU A 41 15.28 10.33 -13.47
CA GLU A 41 14.41 10.93 -14.46
C GLU A 41 14.86 10.63 -15.90
N GLU A 42 16.16 10.63 -16.16
CA GLU A 42 16.73 10.42 -17.49
C GLU A 42 16.42 8.99 -17.99
N HIS A 43 16.70 8.00 -17.14
CA HIS A 43 16.38 6.60 -17.41
C HIS A 43 14.87 6.41 -17.57
N GLN A 44 14.06 6.98 -16.66
CA GLN A 44 12.61 6.83 -16.73
C GLN A 44 12.04 7.45 -18.01
N THR A 45 12.53 8.62 -18.42
CA THR A 45 12.10 9.30 -19.65
C THR A 45 12.48 8.48 -20.88
N ARG A 46 13.70 7.95 -20.92
CA ARG A 46 14.20 7.10 -22.00
C ARG A 46 13.33 5.85 -22.16
N VAL A 47 13.10 5.10 -21.08
CA VAL A 47 12.29 3.87 -21.11
C VAL A 47 10.83 4.18 -21.42
N PHE A 48 10.25 5.23 -20.81
CA PHE A 48 8.87 5.64 -21.08
C PHE A 48 8.64 6.02 -22.55
N ASN A 49 9.58 6.75 -23.17
CA ASN A 49 9.50 7.10 -24.59
C ASN A 49 9.63 5.87 -25.50
N ALA A 50 10.43 4.87 -25.10
CA ALA A 50 10.56 3.62 -25.84
C ALA A 50 9.29 2.75 -25.80
N ILE A 51 8.49 2.87 -24.73
CA ILE A 51 7.21 2.16 -24.54
C ILE A 51 6.08 2.78 -25.39
N GLN A 52 6.17 4.04 -25.84
CA GLN A 52 5.07 4.83 -26.42
C GLN A 52 4.42 4.30 -27.73
N ASN A 53 4.63 3.05 -28.13
CA ASN A 53 3.89 2.35 -29.19
C ASN A 53 3.05 1.16 -28.70
N SER A 54 3.08 0.78 -27.42
CA SER A 54 2.23 -0.25 -26.81
C SER A 54 1.14 0.39 -25.93
N VAL A 55 -0.09 -0.14 -26.03
CA VAL A 55 -1.25 0.32 -25.24
C VAL A 55 -0.89 0.24 -23.75
N SER A 56 -0.68 1.40 -23.13
CA SER A 56 -0.27 1.49 -21.73
C SER A 56 -1.49 1.74 -20.83
N ASN A 57 -1.79 0.81 -19.94
CA ASN A 57 -2.83 1.00 -18.93
C ASN A 57 -2.26 1.85 -17.78
N LYS A 58 -2.85 3.04 -17.57
CA LYS A 58 -2.46 3.97 -16.50
C LYS A 58 -3.46 3.93 -15.38
N GLN A 59 -2.98 4.01 -14.14
CA GLN A 59 -3.83 4.06 -12.96
C GLN A 59 -3.09 4.76 -11.80
N CYS A 60 -3.78 5.43 -10.88
CA CYS A 60 -3.10 5.92 -9.66
C CYS A 60 -2.64 4.72 -8.83
N GLY A 61 -1.36 4.64 -8.52
CA GLY A 61 -0.74 3.59 -7.72
C GLY A 61 -0.11 4.14 -6.44
N GLY A 62 0.82 3.36 -5.89
CA GLY A 62 1.36 3.56 -4.55
C GLY A 62 0.69 2.63 -3.54
N SER A 63 1.48 2.04 -2.65
CA SER A 63 1.01 1.00 -1.72
C SER A 63 -0.12 1.53 -0.83
N ALA A 64 0.09 2.68 -0.18
CA ALA A 64 -0.94 3.29 0.66
C ALA A 64 -2.17 3.74 -0.12
N ALA A 65 -2.00 4.21 -1.37
CA ALA A 65 -3.11 4.59 -2.22
C ALA A 65 -3.99 3.38 -2.56
N ASN A 66 -3.39 2.26 -2.93
CA ASN A 66 -4.10 1.01 -3.21
C ASN A 66 -4.89 0.52 -1.98
N SER A 67 -4.30 0.59 -0.79
CA SER A 67 -4.96 0.18 0.46
C SER A 67 -6.17 1.07 0.80
N VAL A 68 -6.08 2.40 0.69
CA VAL A 68 -7.21 3.30 1.00
C VAL A 68 -8.28 3.29 -0.10
N ILE A 69 -7.90 3.06 -1.36
CA ILE A 69 -8.85 2.78 -2.44
C ILE A 69 -9.63 1.52 -2.12
N ALA A 70 -8.96 0.44 -1.71
CA ALA A 70 -9.62 -0.79 -1.29
C ALA A 70 -10.64 -0.55 -0.16
N VAL A 71 -10.30 0.25 0.87
CA VAL A 71 -11.26 0.64 1.92
C VAL A 71 -12.54 1.26 1.31
N SER A 72 -12.36 2.16 0.34
CA SER A 72 -13.48 2.84 -0.34
C SER A 72 -14.27 1.91 -1.25
N GLN A 73 -13.61 0.98 -1.94
CA GLN A 73 -14.25 -0.03 -2.80
C GLN A 73 -15.15 -0.99 -2.01
N PHE A 74 -14.79 -1.30 -0.77
CA PHE A 74 -15.63 -2.08 0.14
C PHE A 74 -16.75 -1.25 0.79
N GLY A 75 -16.83 0.06 0.52
CA GLY A 75 -17.89 0.94 1.03
C GLY A 75 -17.52 1.69 2.30
N GLY A 76 -16.25 1.63 2.72
CA GLY A 76 -15.72 2.50 3.76
C GLY A 76 -15.47 3.92 3.24
N THR A 77 -15.07 4.81 4.15
CA THR A 77 -14.69 6.18 3.88
C THR A 77 -13.20 6.35 4.12
N SER A 78 -12.49 6.96 3.18
CA SER A 78 -11.05 7.15 3.30
C SER A 78 -10.58 8.52 2.86
N PHE A 79 -9.45 8.93 3.42
CA PHE A 79 -8.72 10.13 3.02
C PHE A 79 -7.28 9.74 2.69
N TYR A 80 -6.69 10.31 1.65
CA TYR A 80 -5.29 10.09 1.30
C TYR A 80 -4.54 11.40 1.18
N SER A 81 -3.49 11.58 2.00
CA SER A 81 -2.54 12.67 1.84
C SER A 81 -1.33 12.18 1.06
N CYS A 82 -1.08 12.82 -0.09
CA CYS A 82 0.04 12.51 -0.96
C CYS A 82 0.54 13.76 -1.70
N LYS A 83 1.63 13.60 -2.47
CA LYS A 83 2.23 14.69 -3.25
C LYS A 83 2.33 14.30 -4.72
N VAL A 84 1.69 15.09 -5.57
CA VAL A 84 1.83 15.00 -7.03
C VAL A 84 2.17 16.37 -7.59
N ALA A 85 2.71 16.42 -8.81
CA ALA A 85 3.10 17.66 -9.46
C ALA A 85 1.92 18.26 -10.22
N ASN A 86 2.03 19.54 -10.56
CA ASN A 86 1.18 20.24 -11.50
C ASN A 86 1.54 19.87 -12.95
N ASP A 87 1.47 18.57 -13.26
CA ASP A 87 1.71 18.01 -14.60
C ASP A 87 0.51 17.15 -15.05
N GLU A 88 0.56 16.61 -16.27
CA GLU A 88 -0.53 15.80 -16.81
C GLU A 88 -0.82 14.56 -15.93
N LEU A 89 0.23 13.90 -15.45
CA LEU A 89 0.10 12.69 -14.65
C LEU A 89 -0.37 12.96 -13.22
N GLY A 90 -0.02 14.09 -12.62
CA GLY A 90 -0.53 14.50 -11.32
C GLY A 90 -2.01 14.87 -11.37
N HIS A 91 -2.43 15.57 -12.44
CA HIS A 91 -3.85 15.80 -12.69
C HIS A 91 -4.63 14.49 -12.94
N PHE A 92 -4.03 13.54 -13.66
CA PHE A 92 -4.60 12.21 -13.85
C PHE A 92 -4.73 11.48 -12.51
N TYR A 93 -3.66 11.43 -11.71
CA TYR A 93 -3.63 10.76 -10.41
C TYR A 93 -4.74 11.30 -9.49
N MET A 94 -4.85 12.63 -9.37
CA MET A 94 -5.89 13.27 -8.56
C MET A 94 -7.30 12.87 -9.01
N LYS A 95 -7.57 12.87 -10.32
CA LYS A 95 -8.88 12.49 -10.86
C LYS A 95 -9.20 11.01 -10.63
N ASP A 96 -8.24 10.12 -10.87
CA ASP A 96 -8.42 8.67 -10.68
C ASP A 96 -8.67 8.33 -9.20
N LEU A 97 -7.90 8.94 -8.29
CA LEU A 97 -8.07 8.76 -6.85
C LEU A 97 -9.48 9.18 -6.37
N ILE A 98 -9.96 10.35 -6.81
CA ILE A 98 -11.30 10.85 -6.49
C ILE A 98 -12.39 9.96 -7.12
N ALA A 99 -12.19 9.49 -8.36
CA ALA A 99 -13.13 8.59 -9.02
C ALA A 99 -13.27 7.23 -8.30
N ASN A 100 -12.22 6.83 -7.56
CA ASN A 100 -12.23 5.65 -6.69
C ASN A 100 -12.82 5.92 -5.28
N GLY A 101 -13.42 7.09 -5.06
CA GLY A 101 -14.15 7.41 -3.82
C GLY A 101 -13.26 7.87 -2.65
N VAL A 102 -12.01 8.21 -2.90
CA VAL A 102 -11.05 8.65 -1.87
C VAL A 102 -11.00 10.18 -1.80
N GLU A 103 -11.24 10.75 -0.62
CA GLU A 103 -10.98 12.18 -0.40
C GLU A 103 -9.46 12.44 -0.28
N THR A 104 -8.98 13.62 -0.68
CA THR A 104 -7.54 13.90 -0.71
C THR A 104 -7.18 15.35 -0.42
N ASN A 105 -5.92 15.59 -0.07
CA ASN A 105 -5.31 16.91 0.08
C ASN A 105 -5.09 17.64 -1.25
N LEU A 106 -5.11 16.92 -2.38
CA LEU A 106 -4.83 17.47 -3.70
C LEU A 106 -5.90 18.46 -4.17
N ARG A 107 -5.48 19.66 -4.57
CA ARG A 107 -6.33 20.67 -5.22
C ARG A 107 -5.54 21.26 -6.39
N LYS A 108 -6.18 21.38 -7.55
CA LYS A 108 -5.51 21.79 -8.79
C LYS A 108 -4.78 23.13 -8.64
N GLU A 109 -5.36 24.03 -7.86
CA GLU A 109 -4.90 25.40 -7.67
C GLU A 109 -3.63 25.52 -6.83
N ILE A 110 -3.26 24.48 -6.08
CA ILE A 110 -2.13 24.49 -5.15
C ILE A 110 -1.05 23.45 -5.48
N LEU A 111 -1.18 22.74 -6.61
CA LEU A 111 -0.15 21.79 -7.05
C LEU A 111 1.13 22.53 -7.44
N GLU A 112 2.27 22.03 -6.99
CA GLU A 112 3.58 22.59 -7.27
C GLU A 112 4.14 22.11 -8.61
N ASN A 113 5.01 22.91 -9.24
CA ASN A 113 5.74 22.46 -10.42
C ASN A 113 6.69 21.31 -10.07
N GLY A 114 6.87 20.37 -10.99
CA GLY A 114 7.72 19.21 -10.82
C GLY A 114 7.28 18.09 -11.75
N ILE A 115 7.68 16.86 -11.44
CA ILE A 115 7.29 15.67 -12.20
C ILE A 115 6.62 14.70 -11.24
N THR A 116 5.40 14.28 -11.57
CA THR A 116 4.69 13.26 -10.79
C THR A 116 5.43 11.93 -10.92
N GLY A 117 5.61 11.25 -9.78
CA GLY A 117 6.25 9.94 -9.73
C GLY A 117 5.52 8.90 -10.56
N LYS A 118 6.26 7.93 -11.09
CA LYS A 118 5.75 6.91 -12.02
C LYS A 118 6.40 5.57 -11.71
N CYS A 119 5.62 4.52 -11.75
CA CYS A 119 6.11 3.14 -11.75
C CYS A 119 5.83 2.53 -13.12
N LEU A 120 6.88 2.27 -13.90
CA LEU A 120 6.76 1.51 -15.14
C LEU A 120 6.72 0.03 -14.77
N VAL A 121 5.57 -0.59 -15.01
CA VAL A 121 5.33 -2.00 -14.76
C VAL A 121 5.41 -2.73 -16.09
N MET A 122 6.50 -3.45 -16.28
CA MET A 122 6.82 -4.17 -17.50
C MET A 122 6.59 -5.67 -17.28
N THR A 123 5.63 -6.24 -18.00
CA THR A 123 5.28 -7.66 -17.92
C THR A 123 5.79 -8.40 -19.16
N THR A 124 6.55 -9.48 -18.95
CA THR A 124 7.00 -10.38 -20.01
C THR A 124 6.04 -11.56 -20.20
N ALA A 125 6.16 -12.28 -21.32
CA ALA A 125 5.25 -13.38 -21.69
C ALA A 125 5.15 -14.53 -20.67
N ASP A 126 6.16 -14.69 -19.81
CA ASP A 126 6.17 -15.64 -18.68
C ASP A 126 5.49 -15.09 -17.41
N ALA A 127 4.75 -13.99 -17.52
CA ALA A 127 4.11 -13.25 -16.43
C ALA A 127 5.09 -12.70 -15.38
N SER A 128 6.41 -12.68 -15.67
CA SER A 128 7.37 -12.01 -14.80
C SER A 128 7.17 -10.50 -14.88
N ARG A 129 7.13 -9.86 -13.72
CA ARG A 129 6.91 -8.43 -13.57
C ARG A 129 8.22 -7.73 -13.20
N THR A 130 8.55 -6.70 -13.94
CA THR A 130 9.72 -5.84 -13.71
C THR A 130 9.26 -4.41 -13.51
N MET A 131 9.73 -3.75 -12.45
CA MET A 131 9.31 -2.40 -12.08
C MET A 131 10.47 -1.42 -12.12
N ASN A 132 10.27 -0.29 -12.78
CA ASN A 132 11.17 0.87 -12.71
C ASN A 132 10.42 2.06 -12.13
N THR A 133 10.79 2.43 -10.90
CA THR A 133 10.10 3.43 -10.10
C THR A 133 10.93 4.71 -10.07
N PHE A 134 10.37 5.77 -10.65
CA PHE A 134 10.87 7.13 -10.48
C PHE A 134 9.97 7.85 -9.48
N LEU A 135 10.51 8.23 -8.32
CA LEU A 135 9.73 8.87 -7.26
C LEU A 135 9.25 10.28 -7.67
N GLY A 136 10.01 11.01 -8.48
CA GLY A 136 9.67 12.39 -8.84
C GLY A 136 9.38 13.25 -7.60
N ILE A 137 8.37 14.11 -7.68
CA ILE A 137 8.03 15.04 -6.59
C ILE A 137 7.61 14.33 -5.29
N THR A 138 7.17 13.07 -5.34
CA THR A 138 6.75 12.37 -4.11
C THR A 138 7.94 12.05 -3.19
N SER A 139 9.18 12.09 -3.68
CA SER A 139 10.38 12.04 -2.81
C SER A 139 10.43 13.22 -1.84
N ASN A 140 9.73 14.31 -2.17
CA ASN A 140 9.66 15.53 -1.37
C ASN A 140 8.39 15.57 -0.49
N TYR A 141 7.67 14.44 -0.32
CA TYR A 141 6.54 14.36 0.60
C TYR A 141 6.94 14.74 2.02
N SER A 142 6.16 15.60 2.67
CA SER A 142 6.52 16.22 3.95
C SER A 142 5.31 16.42 4.84
N ARG A 143 5.50 17.09 5.99
CA ARG A 143 4.40 17.50 6.86
C ARG A 143 3.38 18.40 6.16
N ALA A 144 3.79 19.16 5.14
CA ALA A 144 2.92 20.11 4.44
C ALA A 144 1.72 19.42 3.75
N GLU A 145 1.89 18.16 3.36
CA GLU A 145 0.84 17.38 2.71
C GLU A 145 -0.20 16.84 3.71
N ILE A 146 0.14 16.74 5.00
CA ILE A 146 -0.74 16.17 6.03
C ILE A 146 -1.88 17.15 6.33
N LYS A 147 -3.10 16.74 6.00
CA LYS A 147 -4.32 17.46 6.41
C LYS A 147 -4.74 17.04 7.80
N GLU A 148 -4.20 17.74 8.79
CA GLU A 148 -4.39 17.46 10.22
C GLU A 148 -5.86 17.24 10.61
N GLU A 149 -6.77 18.10 10.15
CA GLU A 149 -8.19 18.00 10.52
C GLU A 149 -8.83 16.70 9.99
N ALA A 150 -8.45 16.27 8.79
CA ALA A 150 -8.92 14.99 8.26
C ALA A 150 -8.32 13.80 9.02
N LEU A 151 -7.04 13.88 9.40
CA LEU A 151 -6.40 12.87 10.24
C LEU A 151 -7.08 12.75 11.60
N LYS A 152 -7.32 13.88 12.28
CA LYS A 152 -8.02 13.95 13.58
C LYS A 152 -9.44 13.38 13.49
N ASP A 153 -10.10 13.51 12.34
CA ASP A 153 -11.45 12.97 12.09
C ASP A 153 -11.45 11.55 11.49
N SER A 154 -10.36 10.80 11.69
CA SER A 154 -10.23 9.40 11.23
C SER A 154 -10.22 8.39 12.38
N GLN A 155 -10.59 7.14 12.09
CA GLN A 155 -10.44 6.03 13.07
C GLN A 155 -9.01 5.48 13.09
N TYR A 156 -8.40 5.33 11.91
CA TYR A 156 -7.02 4.88 11.72
C TYR A 156 -6.23 5.85 10.86
N LEU A 157 -4.97 6.08 11.23
CA LEU A 157 -3.89 6.52 10.34
C LEU A 157 -3.21 5.27 9.78
N TYR A 158 -3.13 5.12 8.46
CA TYR A 158 -2.37 4.08 7.78
C TYR A 158 -1.14 4.68 7.09
N MET A 159 0.04 4.15 7.38
CA MET A 159 1.31 4.63 6.86
C MET A 159 1.99 3.53 6.06
N GLU A 160 2.51 3.85 4.87
CA GLU A 160 3.40 2.93 4.14
C GLU A 160 4.87 3.09 4.57
N GLY A 161 5.57 1.97 4.63
CA GLY A 161 6.97 1.89 5.00
C GLY A 161 7.90 2.61 4.02
N TYR A 162 7.52 2.76 2.75
CA TYR A 162 8.38 3.42 1.74
C TYR A 162 8.75 4.87 2.06
N LEU A 163 7.97 5.57 2.88
CA LEU A 163 8.26 6.96 3.27
C LEU A 163 9.52 7.10 4.15
N VAL A 164 9.99 6.01 4.79
CA VAL A 164 11.19 6.05 5.65
C VAL A 164 12.49 6.30 4.88
N THR A 165 12.44 6.21 3.54
CA THR A 165 13.60 6.36 2.65
C THR A 165 14.09 7.81 2.52
N SER A 166 13.27 8.79 2.88
CA SER A 166 13.59 10.21 2.81
C SER A 166 13.48 10.86 4.20
N GLU A 167 14.32 11.86 4.48
CA GLU A 167 14.31 12.54 5.78
C GLU A 167 12.98 13.24 6.07
N ASN A 168 12.43 13.91 5.06
CA ASN A 168 11.13 14.58 5.07
C ASN A 168 9.96 13.59 5.18
N GLY A 169 10.01 12.45 4.48
CA GLY A 169 9.00 11.41 4.58
C GLY A 169 8.99 10.77 5.98
N LEU A 170 10.16 10.44 6.52
CA LEU A 170 10.33 9.93 7.88
C LEU A 170 9.79 10.93 8.91
N ASP A 171 10.15 12.21 8.77
CA ASP A 171 9.66 13.27 9.64
C ASP A 171 8.14 13.45 9.57
N ALA A 172 7.55 13.32 8.38
CA ALA A 172 6.11 13.35 8.17
C ALA A 172 5.41 12.15 8.84
N MET A 173 5.96 10.93 8.73
CA MET A 173 5.41 9.74 9.40
C MET A 173 5.39 9.92 10.91
N LYS A 174 6.51 10.38 11.51
CA LYS A 174 6.60 10.60 12.96
C LYS A 174 5.65 11.69 13.43
N HIS A 175 5.51 12.77 12.66
CA HIS A 175 4.54 13.82 12.94
C HIS A 175 3.09 13.31 12.87
N ALA A 176 2.72 12.59 11.80
CA ALA A 176 1.40 12.01 11.63
C ALA A 176 1.04 11.04 12.77
N LYS A 177 1.98 10.16 13.14
CA LYS A 177 1.83 9.22 14.25
C LYS A 177 1.56 9.95 15.57
N ASN A 178 2.39 10.93 15.92
CA ASN A 178 2.20 11.72 17.14
C ASN A 178 0.85 12.46 17.14
N LEU A 179 0.47 13.03 15.98
CA LEU A 179 -0.81 13.70 15.84
C LEU A 179 -1.99 12.73 16.02
N ALA A 180 -1.88 11.52 15.48
CA ALA A 180 -2.89 10.47 15.63
C ALA A 180 -3.05 10.06 17.10
N GLU A 181 -1.94 9.73 17.77
CA GLU A 181 -1.93 9.28 19.17
C GLU A 181 -2.50 10.32 20.12
N THR A 182 -2.10 11.59 19.96
CA THR A 182 -2.59 12.70 20.81
C THR A 182 -4.06 13.04 20.59
N ASN A 183 -4.67 12.56 19.50
CA ASN A 183 -6.09 12.79 19.16
C ASN A 183 -6.93 11.50 19.21
N GLY A 184 -6.39 10.42 19.79
CA GLY A 184 -7.09 9.15 19.95
C GLY A 184 -7.41 8.44 18.62
N VAL A 185 -6.63 8.72 17.58
CA VAL A 185 -6.67 8.02 16.29
C VAL A 185 -5.69 6.85 16.35
N LYS A 186 -6.12 5.65 15.96
CA LYS A 186 -5.27 4.46 16.00
C LYS A 186 -4.24 4.50 14.88
N THR A 187 -3.08 3.89 15.11
CA THR A 187 -1.97 3.87 14.14
C THR A 187 -1.85 2.50 13.47
N ALA A 188 -1.79 2.50 12.15
CA ALA A 188 -1.50 1.34 11.33
C ALA A 188 -0.27 1.60 10.45
N LEU A 189 0.62 0.63 10.36
CA LEU A 189 1.84 0.69 9.55
C LEU A 189 1.93 -0.58 8.71
N THR A 190 2.33 -0.46 7.45
CA THR A 190 2.88 -1.60 6.70
C THR A 190 4.39 -1.45 6.58
N PHE A 191 5.14 -2.55 6.66
CA PHE A 191 6.56 -2.54 6.32
C PHE A 191 6.83 -2.35 4.82
N SER A 192 5.80 -2.53 3.99
CA SER A 192 5.78 -2.36 2.53
C SER A 192 6.66 -3.32 1.74
N ASP A 193 7.93 -3.45 2.10
CA ASP A 193 8.89 -4.25 1.34
C ASP A 193 10.05 -4.74 2.23
N PRO A 194 10.56 -5.97 2.02
CA PRO A 194 11.73 -6.49 2.73
C PRO A 194 12.95 -5.54 2.69
N SER A 195 13.16 -4.83 1.58
CA SER A 195 14.27 -3.87 1.43
C SER A 195 14.14 -2.67 2.37
N MET A 196 12.92 -2.19 2.64
CA MET A 196 12.71 -1.09 3.60
C MET A 196 13.11 -1.52 4.99
N VAL A 197 12.70 -2.73 5.40
CA VAL A 197 13.05 -3.31 6.70
C VAL A 197 14.55 -3.59 6.80
N LYS A 198 15.16 -4.09 5.73
CA LYS A 198 16.58 -4.49 5.72
C LYS A 198 17.53 -3.30 5.73
N TYR A 199 17.28 -2.30 4.88
CA TYR A 199 18.20 -1.18 4.65
C TYR A 199 17.86 0.07 5.47
N PHE A 200 16.60 0.22 5.89
CA PHE A 200 16.11 1.37 6.67
C PHE A 200 15.53 0.95 8.02
N LYS A 201 16.11 -0.11 8.62
CA LYS A 201 15.63 -0.69 9.88
C LYS A 201 15.53 0.34 11.01
N GLU A 202 16.56 1.17 11.17
CA GLU A 202 16.61 2.17 12.24
C GLU A 202 15.54 3.24 12.05
N GLN A 203 15.32 3.69 10.81
CA GLN A 203 14.28 4.65 10.45
C GLN A 203 12.90 4.04 10.72
N MET A 204 12.67 2.78 10.30
CA MET A 204 11.43 2.04 10.56
C MET A 204 11.17 1.90 12.06
N GLN A 205 12.17 1.47 12.84
CA GLN A 205 12.10 1.38 14.29
C GLN A 205 11.80 2.74 14.93
N SER A 206 12.33 3.84 14.39
CA SER A 206 12.05 5.19 14.89
C SER A 206 10.61 5.65 14.64
N VAL A 207 9.93 5.10 13.62
CA VAL A 207 8.50 5.31 13.36
C VAL A 207 7.65 4.42 14.25
N VAL A 208 7.99 3.13 14.36
CA VAL A 208 7.32 2.19 15.28
C VAL A 208 7.38 2.73 16.71
N GLY A 209 8.54 3.24 17.11
CA GLY A 209 8.79 3.84 18.42
C GLY A 209 8.53 2.82 19.52
N ALA A 210 7.74 3.19 20.52
CA ALA A 210 7.36 2.27 21.59
C ALA A 210 6.40 1.18 21.10
N CYS A 211 5.46 1.53 20.22
CA CYS A 211 4.43 0.62 19.71
C CYS A 211 3.58 1.29 18.62
N VAL A 212 3.04 0.50 17.69
CA VAL A 212 1.88 0.86 16.82
C VAL A 212 0.63 0.06 17.19
N ASP A 213 -0.57 0.55 16.85
CA ASP A 213 -1.80 -0.18 17.18
C ASP A 213 -2.06 -1.39 16.27
N LEU A 214 -1.59 -1.32 15.01
CA LEU A 214 -1.71 -2.38 14.02
C LEU A 214 -0.52 -2.37 13.06
N LEU A 215 0.13 -3.52 12.88
CA LEU A 215 1.21 -3.69 11.91
C LEU A 215 0.83 -4.70 10.82
N PHE A 216 1.11 -4.37 9.57
CA PHE A 216 1.01 -5.30 8.44
C PHE A 216 2.41 -5.63 7.93
N CYS A 217 2.68 -6.91 7.73
CA CYS A 217 3.91 -7.38 7.12
C CYS A 217 3.70 -8.74 6.45
N ASN A 218 4.63 -9.16 5.61
CA ASN A 218 4.76 -10.56 5.21
C ASN A 218 5.75 -11.32 6.11
N GLU A 219 5.87 -12.63 5.91
CA GLU A 219 6.78 -13.50 6.67
C GLU A 219 8.23 -13.02 6.64
N GLU A 220 8.75 -12.65 5.45
CA GLU A 220 10.12 -12.19 5.28
C GLU A 220 10.38 -10.87 6.02
N GLU A 221 9.47 -9.90 5.87
CA GLU A 221 9.53 -8.61 6.56
C GLU A 221 9.49 -8.77 8.07
N ALA A 222 8.63 -9.66 8.60
CA ALA A 222 8.56 -9.97 10.02
C ALA A 222 9.90 -10.53 10.55
N MET A 223 10.49 -11.48 9.82
CA MET A 223 11.78 -12.07 10.18
C MET A 223 12.92 -11.06 10.11
N LEU A 224 13.00 -10.26 9.04
CA LEU A 224 14.01 -9.20 8.88
C LEU A 224 13.92 -8.13 9.98
N TYR A 225 12.70 -7.69 10.31
CA TYR A 225 12.48 -6.64 11.30
C TYR A 225 12.86 -7.12 12.69
N THR A 226 12.47 -8.34 13.05
CA THR A 226 12.74 -8.92 14.37
C THR A 226 14.14 -9.52 14.50
N GLY A 227 14.82 -9.78 13.36
CA GLY A 227 16.11 -10.48 13.34
C GLY A 227 16.00 -11.94 13.79
N LYS A 228 14.85 -12.59 13.55
CA LYS A 228 14.58 -13.97 13.93
C LYS A 228 14.65 -14.90 12.72
N ASP A 229 15.11 -16.13 12.96
CA ASP A 229 15.32 -17.14 11.90
C ASP A 229 14.06 -17.95 11.56
N ASN A 230 12.97 -17.76 12.31
CA ASN A 230 11.69 -18.41 12.04
C ASN A 230 10.51 -17.54 12.44
N LEU A 231 9.37 -17.79 11.77
CA LEU A 231 8.12 -17.05 11.95
C LEU A 231 7.57 -17.15 13.39
N GLN A 232 7.76 -18.29 14.05
CA GLN A 232 7.26 -18.53 15.40
C GLN A 232 7.94 -17.62 16.44
N GLU A 233 9.25 -17.37 16.30
CA GLU A 233 9.96 -16.41 17.13
C GLU A 233 9.69 -14.96 16.70
N ALA A 234 9.60 -14.70 15.39
CA ALA A 234 9.30 -13.38 14.87
C ALA A 234 7.95 -12.86 15.37
N ARG A 235 6.89 -13.68 15.33
CA ARG A 235 5.55 -13.29 15.80
C ARG A 235 5.50 -13.01 17.31
N GLU A 236 6.28 -13.71 18.12
CA GLU A 236 6.34 -13.44 19.56
C GLU A 236 7.10 -12.13 19.83
N GLN A 237 8.17 -11.86 19.08
CA GLN A 237 8.91 -10.60 19.19
C GLN A 237 8.05 -9.40 18.77
N LEU A 238 7.26 -9.51 17.70
CA LEU A 238 6.41 -8.41 17.20
C LEU A 238 5.37 -7.92 18.22
N LYS A 239 5.01 -8.71 19.24
CA LYS A 239 4.10 -8.28 20.32
C LYS A 239 4.65 -7.10 21.12
N HIS A 240 5.97 -6.90 21.12
CA HIS A 240 6.60 -5.75 21.76
C HIS A 240 6.51 -4.48 20.91
N ASP A 241 6.42 -4.62 19.59
CA ASP A 241 6.46 -3.51 18.62
C ASP A 241 5.05 -3.09 18.16
N ALA A 242 4.07 -3.99 18.25
CA ALA A 242 2.71 -3.73 17.80
C ALA A 242 1.69 -4.38 18.75
N LYS A 243 0.64 -3.62 19.11
CA LYS A 243 -0.48 -4.14 19.91
C LYS A 243 -1.22 -5.25 19.18
N ARG A 244 -1.22 -5.18 17.84
CA ARG A 244 -1.86 -6.12 16.91
C ARG A 244 -1.04 -6.17 15.65
N PHE A 245 -1.05 -7.31 14.97
CA PHE A 245 -0.38 -7.41 13.69
C PHE A 245 -1.02 -8.47 12.80
N VAL A 246 -0.80 -8.31 11.49
CA VAL A 246 -1.11 -9.29 10.47
C VAL A 246 0.18 -9.66 9.75
N ILE A 247 0.46 -10.95 9.68
CA ILE A 247 1.53 -11.53 8.87
C ILE A 247 0.90 -12.28 7.70
N THR A 248 1.04 -11.77 6.49
CA THR A 248 0.59 -12.48 5.28
C THR A 248 1.60 -13.55 4.87
N LEU A 249 1.11 -14.75 4.54
CA LEU A 249 1.92 -15.95 4.25
C LEU A 249 1.77 -16.39 2.78
N GLY A 250 1.43 -15.44 1.89
CA GLY A 250 1.16 -15.70 0.49
C GLY A 250 0.10 -16.77 0.28
N LYS A 251 0.44 -17.84 -0.45
CA LYS A 251 -0.46 -18.98 -0.71
C LYS A 251 -0.88 -19.76 0.53
N ASN A 252 -0.24 -19.53 1.68
CA ASN A 252 -0.53 -20.22 2.94
C ASN A 252 -1.49 -19.41 3.84
N GLY A 253 -2.02 -18.28 3.35
CA GLY A 253 -3.04 -17.50 4.07
C GLY A 253 -2.43 -16.34 4.86
N ALA A 254 -2.91 -16.12 6.08
CA ALA A 254 -2.39 -15.08 6.96
C ALA A 254 -2.52 -15.50 8.43
N MET A 255 -1.68 -14.92 9.27
CA MET A 255 -1.75 -15.02 10.72
C MET A 255 -2.03 -13.64 11.30
N ILE A 256 -2.95 -13.57 12.26
CA ILE A 256 -3.33 -12.33 12.94
C ILE A 256 -3.08 -12.48 14.44
N PHE A 257 -2.53 -11.47 15.07
CA PHE A 257 -2.57 -11.30 16.52
C PHE A 257 -3.52 -10.16 16.86
N ASP A 258 -4.60 -10.45 17.57
CA ASP A 258 -5.66 -9.47 17.89
C ASP A 258 -5.40 -8.64 19.15
N GLY A 259 -4.28 -8.91 19.82
CA GLY A 259 -3.86 -8.32 21.09
C GLY A 259 -3.93 -9.29 22.27
N ASP A 260 -4.56 -10.45 22.09
CA ASP A 260 -4.66 -11.50 23.11
C ASP A 260 -4.30 -12.88 22.52
N THR A 261 -4.89 -13.22 21.38
CA THR A 261 -4.76 -14.54 20.77
C THR A 261 -4.29 -14.47 19.30
N PHE A 262 -3.80 -15.60 18.80
CA PHE A 262 -3.47 -15.78 17.40
C PHE A 262 -4.65 -16.39 16.65
N ILE A 263 -4.90 -15.87 15.44
CA ILE A 263 -5.95 -16.30 14.54
C ILE A 263 -5.30 -16.64 13.20
N ASP A 264 -5.38 -17.91 12.82
CA ASP A 264 -4.95 -18.36 11.50
C ASP A 264 -6.10 -18.20 10.49
N ILE A 265 -5.78 -17.61 9.34
CA ILE A 265 -6.70 -17.39 8.23
C ILE A 265 -6.30 -18.31 7.09
N GLU A 266 -7.17 -19.27 6.79
CA GLU A 266 -6.99 -20.18 5.68
C GLU A 266 -6.90 -19.44 4.32
N PRO A 267 -6.03 -19.89 3.40
CA PRO A 267 -5.95 -19.34 2.07
C PRO A 267 -7.11 -19.81 1.18
N TYR A 268 -7.46 -18.99 0.20
CA TYR A 268 -8.30 -19.42 -0.91
C TYR A 268 -7.40 -19.88 -2.07
N LYS A 269 -7.55 -21.14 -2.47
CA LYS A 269 -6.76 -21.72 -3.57
C LYS A 269 -7.18 -21.12 -4.89
N VAL A 270 -6.24 -20.45 -5.56
CA VAL A 270 -6.42 -19.82 -6.87
C VAL A 270 -5.16 -20.02 -7.71
N GLN A 271 -5.28 -19.87 -9.02
CA GLN A 271 -4.12 -19.75 -9.91
C GLN A 271 -3.79 -18.26 -10.03
N ALA A 272 -2.67 -17.83 -9.45
CA ALA A 272 -2.23 -16.45 -9.52
C ALA A 272 -1.71 -16.11 -10.94
N ILE A 273 -2.10 -14.93 -11.42
CA ILE A 273 -1.67 -14.31 -12.68
C ILE A 273 -0.70 -13.16 -12.38
N ASP A 274 -1.02 -12.30 -11.40
CA ASP A 274 -0.21 -11.17 -10.97
C ASP A 274 -0.34 -11.01 -9.45
N THR A 275 0.76 -11.03 -8.70
CA THR A 275 0.70 -10.88 -7.22
C THR A 275 0.74 -9.42 -6.76
N ASN A 276 0.86 -8.46 -7.69
CA ASN A 276 0.90 -7.04 -7.39
C ASN A 276 -0.35 -6.58 -6.63
N GLY A 277 -0.17 -5.71 -5.63
CA GLY A 277 -1.27 -5.16 -4.83
C GLY A 277 -1.97 -6.16 -3.92
N ALA A 278 -1.57 -7.44 -3.87
CA ALA A 278 -2.20 -8.44 -3.00
C ALA A 278 -2.13 -8.04 -1.52
N GLY A 279 -0.97 -7.53 -1.08
CA GLY A 279 -0.77 -7.01 0.29
C GLY A 279 -1.52 -5.73 0.56
N ASP A 280 -1.53 -4.79 -0.40
CA ASP A 280 -2.26 -3.52 -0.29
C ASP A 280 -3.77 -3.77 -0.15
N LEU A 281 -4.33 -4.62 -1.01
CA LEU A 281 -5.73 -5.02 -0.95
C LEU A 281 -6.04 -5.76 0.34
N PHE A 282 -5.13 -6.62 0.82
CA PHE A 282 -5.30 -7.30 2.10
C PHE A 282 -5.45 -6.25 3.22
N ALA A 283 -4.52 -5.31 3.30
CA ALA A 283 -4.52 -4.26 4.32
C ALA A 283 -5.78 -3.40 4.23
N GLY A 284 -6.17 -2.96 3.04
CA GLY A 284 -7.38 -2.17 2.82
C GLY A 284 -8.67 -2.89 3.19
N ALA A 285 -8.82 -4.15 2.76
CA ALA A 285 -9.98 -4.99 3.09
C ALA A 285 -10.06 -5.30 4.59
N PHE A 286 -8.93 -5.56 5.24
CA PHE A 286 -8.85 -5.79 6.67
C PHE A 286 -9.21 -4.54 7.46
N LEU A 287 -8.65 -3.39 7.09
CA LEU A 287 -8.95 -2.09 7.70
C LEU A 287 -10.43 -1.73 7.53
N TYR A 288 -11.01 -1.97 6.35
CA TYR A 288 -12.45 -1.85 6.15
C TYR A 288 -13.22 -2.72 7.15
N GLY A 289 -12.89 -4.01 7.25
CA GLY A 289 -13.58 -4.94 8.14
C GLY A 289 -13.62 -4.47 9.59
N ILE A 290 -12.46 -4.16 10.17
CA ILE A 290 -12.36 -3.77 11.58
C ILE A 290 -12.97 -2.39 11.87
N THR A 291 -13.03 -1.49 10.89
CA THR A 291 -13.64 -0.16 11.04
C THR A 291 -15.14 -0.15 10.75
N ASN A 292 -15.69 -1.26 10.24
CA ASN A 292 -17.11 -1.47 9.96
C ASN A 292 -17.72 -2.59 10.83
N GLY A 293 -17.12 -2.86 11.99
CA GLY A 293 -17.71 -3.71 13.04
C GLY A 293 -17.50 -5.22 12.87
N HIS A 294 -16.69 -5.66 11.90
CA HIS A 294 -16.32 -7.06 11.80
C HIS A 294 -15.32 -7.47 12.89
N SER A 295 -15.33 -8.75 13.27
CA SER A 295 -14.28 -9.33 14.10
C SER A 295 -12.94 -9.36 13.36
N PHE A 296 -11.83 -9.50 14.08
CA PHE A 296 -10.51 -9.67 13.45
C PHE A 296 -10.45 -10.92 12.55
N ALA A 297 -11.11 -12.00 12.96
CA ALA A 297 -11.22 -13.21 12.14
C ALA A 297 -12.00 -12.97 10.84
N ASP A 298 -13.14 -12.27 10.91
CA ASP A 298 -13.95 -12.00 9.71
C ASP A 298 -13.28 -10.96 8.80
N ALA A 299 -12.61 -9.96 9.37
CA ALA A 299 -11.78 -9.02 8.62
C ALA A 299 -10.60 -9.74 7.92
N GLY A 300 -9.97 -10.70 8.60
CA GLY A 300 -8.96 -11.58 8.02
C GLY A 300 -9.49 -12.42 6.86
N LYS A 301 -10.65 -13.07 7.03
CA LYS A 301 -11.31 -13.86 5.97
C LYS A 301 -11.68 -12.98 4.77
N LEU A 302 -12.18 -11.77 5.01
CA LEU A 302 -12.48 -10.79 3.98
C LEU A 302 -11.22 -10.42 3.19
N ALA A 303 -10.15 -10.07 3.89
CA ALA A 303 -8.88 -9.70 3.29
C ALA A 303 -8.27 -10.85 2.49
N SER A 304 -8.25 -12.06 3.03
CA SER A 304 -7.75 -13.27 2.34
C SER A 304 -8.56 -13.56 1.06
N LEU A 305 -9.89 -13.46 1.12
CA LEU A 305 -10.74 -13.66 -0.05
C LEU A 305 -10.49 -12.58 -1.11
N ALA A 306 -10.41 -11.30 -0.70
CA ALA A 306 -10.14 -10.19 -1.59
C ALA A 306 -8.78 -10.32 -2.29
N SER A 307 -7.71 -10.59 -1.53
CA SER A 307 -6.37 -10.81 -2.07
C SER A 307 -6.33 -12.02 -3.01
N SER A 308 -7.02 -13.12 -2.68
CA SER A 308 -7.11 -14.26 -3.60
C SER A 308 -7.79 -13.90 -4.93
N LYS A 309 -8.70 -12.92 -4.93
CA LYS A 309 -9.38 -12.48 -6.14
C LYS A 309 -8.50 -11.56 -6.99
N VAL A 310 -7.82 -10.59 -6.38
CA VAL A 310 -6.98 -9.65 -7.15
C VAL A 310 -5.81 -10.34 -7.82
N VAL A 311 -5.26 -11.38 -7.21
CA VAL A 311 -4.15 -12.10 -7.83
C VAL A 311 -4.55 -12.91 -9.07
N THR A 312 -5.86 -13.03 -9.37
CA THR A 312 -6.38 -13.71 -10.57
C THR A 312 -6.60 -12.77 -11.75
N GLN A 313 -6.12 -11.53 -11.69
CA GLN A 313 -6.20 -10.52 -12.74
C GLN A 313 -4.92 -9.70 -12.77
N PHE A 314 -4.69 -8.95 -13.85
CA PHE A 314 -3.59 -8.00 -13.93
C PHE A 314 -3.92 -6.70 -13.20
N GLY A 315 -2.93 -6.16 -12.48
CA GLY A 315 -3.05 -4.88 -11.78
C GLY A 315 -3.43 -5.01 -10.30
N PRO A 316 -3.14 -3.98 -9.49
CA PRO A 316 -3.16 -4.06 -8.04
C PRO A 316 -4.54 -3.89 -7.39
N ARG A 317 -5.59 -3.60 -8.18
CA ARG A 317 -6.90 -3.20 -7.67
C ARG A 317 -8.01 -4.08 -8.20
N LEU A 318 -8.99 -4.35 -7.33
CA LEU A 318 -10.29 -4.85 -7.76
C LEU A 318 -11.11 -3.70 -8.35
N GLU A 319 -12.14 -4.04 -9.10
CA GLU A 319 -13.22 -3.14 -9.44
C GLU A 319 -14.27 -3.11 -8.31
N TRP A 320 -14.97 -1.99 -8.14
CA TRP A 320 -15.96 -1.81 -7.05
C TRP A 320 -17.03 -2.92 -7.00
N HIS A 321 -17.46 -3.43 -8.15
CA HIS A 321 -18.46 -4.50 -8.24
C HIS A 321 -17.90 -5.84 -7.75
N GLN A 322 -16.61 -6.13 -7.98
CA GLN A 322 -15.94 -7.31 -7.46
C GLN A 322 -15.82 -7.26 -5.93
N ALA A 323 -15.47 -6.08 -5.37
CA ALA A 323 -15.45 -5.86 -3.93
C ALA A 323 -16.84 -6.10 -3.31
N LYS A 324 -17.91 -5.60 -3.95
CA LYS A 324 -19.29 -5.84 -3.53
C LYS A 324 -19.69 -7.33 -3.59
N GLU A 325 -19.28 -8.05 -4.62
CA GLU A 325 -19.51 -9.50 -4.72
C GLU A 325 -18.84 -10.28 -3.58
N ILE A 326 -17.62 -9.88 -3.22
CA ILE A 326 -16.88 -10.48 -2.09
C ILE A 326 -17.63 -10.28 -0.77
N LEU A 327 -18.10 -9.05 -0.48
CA LEU A 327 -18.88 -8.78 0.73
C LEU A 327 -20.17 -9.61 0.79
N ASN A 328 -20.87 -9.72 -0.34
CA ASN A 328 -22.09 -10.51 -0.43
C ASN A 328 -21.83 -12.00 -0.20
N LYS A 329 -20.66 -12.52 -0.57
CA LYS A 329 -20.29 -13.91 -0.28
C LYS A 329 -20.03 -14.13 1.20
N LEU A 330 -19.31 -13.24 1.86
CA LEU A 330 -19.04 -13.35 3.31
C LEU A 330 -20.31 -13.28 4.16
N ASN A 331 -21.24 -12.40 3.79
CA ASN A 331 -22.51 -12.25 4.54
C ASN A 331 -23.48 -13.43 4.34
N LYS A 332 -23.25 -14.31 3.37
CA LYS A 332 -24.07 -15.51 3.11
C LYS A 332 -23.55 -16.79 3.79
N VAL A 333 -22.41 -16.72 4.46
CA VAL A 333 -21.77 -17.87 5.15
C VAL A 333 -22.26 -18.01 6.60
N TYR A 334 -23.17 -17.13 7.05
CA TYR A 334 -23.90 -17.21 8.32
C TYR A 334 -25.41 -17.14 8.07
#